data_AF-A0A6I7YM27-F1
#
_entry.id   AF-A0A6I7YM27-F1
#
_cell.length_a   1.000
_cell.length_b   1.000
_cell.length_c   1.000
_cell.angle_alpha   90.00
_cell.angle_beta   90.00
_cell.angle_gamma   90.00
#
_symmetry.space_group_name_H-M   'P 1'
#
loop_
_entity.id
_entity.type
_entity.pdbx_description
1 polymer ?
#
loop_
_entity_poly.entity_id
_entity_poly.type
_entity_poly.pdbx_seq_one_letter_code
_entity_poly.pdbx_strand_id
1 'polypeptide(L)'
;MTEELQQIAAHRKLRLVVDTNLFISSLLSPRGSERALIEACFAGKFELLYCEHLLQEIEDVISRAKFRKRFTVEEGLSLIDAIILVGTEVPDRAEQKLPRICDDPDDNFLFALYEDGNGDLLVSGDKKVLKAAASALWITSADGKMAATLLEDRKAWGSELLRGDSESGWEAIEAAGNRAIFNAANFLFEVVEGIKSKKFDRELLAQAVVPGTATAWLEDFESAQSLLMNRAFGTHPIIISPEIVAIKLIPDLGDSYVALRPTAPIENTVFLTLERCPDLLDNKGNDALGLDGWRAHSIGPRFLQPNEVRPPTDAVRKKAVQSLRGSQN
;
A
#
# COMPACT_ATOMS: atom_id res chain seq x y z
N MET A 1 4.08 18.23 11.10
CA MET A 1 3.07 17.75 12.07
C MET A 1 3.77 17.65 13.42
N THR A 2 3.25 18.25 14.48
CA THR A 2 3.90 18.22 15.81
C THR A 2 3.78 16.82 16.43
N GLU A 3 4.72 16.43 17.28
CA GLU A 3 4.71 15.13 17.98
C GLU A 3 3.40 14.93 18.78
N GLU A 4 2.82 16.01 19.32
CA GLU A 4 1.52 15.99 20.00
C GLU A 4 0.36 15.57 19.08
N LEU A 5 0.34 16.03 17.82
CA LEU A 5 -0.67 15.64 16.84
C LEU A 5 -0.50 14.18 16.40
N GLN A 6 0.74 13.69 16.31
CA GLN A 6 1.01 12.27 16.07
C GLN A 6 0.53 11.40 17.24
N GLN A 7 0.68 11.88 18.47
CA GLN A 7 0.29 11.13 19.66
C GLN A 7 -1.23 11.09 19.85
N ILE A 8 -1.94 12.18 19.54
CA ILE A 8 -3.41 12.22 19.49
C ILE A 8 -3.95 11.31 18.38
N ALA A 9 -3.34 11.33 17.18
CA ALA A 9 -3.72 10.44 16.07
C ALA A 9 -3.53 8.96 16.44
N ALA A 10 -2.43 8.61 17.11
CA ALA A 10 -2.14 7.23 17.55
C ALA A 10 -3.10 6.70 18.63
N HIS A 11 -3.90 7.55 19.28
CA HIS A 11 -4.83 7.15 20.35
C HIS A 11 -6.31 7.14 19.93
N ARG A 12 -6.63 7.58 18.71
CA ARG A 12 -8.00 7.52 18.16
C ARG A 12 -8.29 6.11 17.62
N LYS A 13 -9.50 5.58 17.82
CA LYS A 13 -9.91 4.30 17.21
C LYS A 13 -9.92 4.38 15.69
N LEU A 14 -9.68 3.27 14.99
CA LEU A 14 -9.87 3.23 13.53
C LEU A 14 -11.34 3.48 13.22
N ARG A 15 -11.62 4.35 12.25
CA ARG A 15 -12.96 4.70 11.77
C ARG A 15 -13.27 3.91 10.51
N LEU A 16 -14.28 3.06 10.57
CA LEU A 16 -14.63 2.13 9.51
C LEU A 16 -15.93 2.57 8.85
N VAL A 17 -15.91 2.64 7.52
CA VAL A 17 -17.13 2.62 6.72
C VAL A 17 -17.36 1.17 6.30
N VAL A 18 -18.50 0.60 6.67
CA VAL A 18 -18.85 -0.77 6.29
C VAL A 18 -20.03 -0.73 5.33
N ASP A 19 -19.88 -1.40 4.20
CA ASP A 19 -20.91 -1.52 3.17
C ASP A 19 -22.14 -2.32 3.69
N THR A 20 -23.33 -1.94 3.20
CA THR A 20 -24.60 -2.64 3.42
C THR A 20 -24.49 -4.15 3.22
N ASN A 21 -23.79 -4.61 2.18
CA ASN A 21 -23.68 -6.04 1.88
C ASN A 21 -22.97 -6.84 2.99
N LEU A 22 -22.06 -6.23 3.75
CA LEU A 22 -21.37 -6.86 4.88
C LEU A 22 -22.28 -6.99 6.10
N PHE A 23 -23.10 -5.98 6.37
CA PHE A 23 -24.11 -6.05 7.43
C PHE A 23 -25.09 -7.19 7.18
N ILE A 24 -25.61 -7.30 5.95
CA ILE A 24 -26.51 -8.38 5.55
C ILE A 24 -25.79 -9.73 5.61
N SER A 25 -24.54 -9.83 5.14
CA SER A 25 -23.78 -11.06 5.19
C SER A 25 -23.47 -11.51 6.64
N SER A 26 -23.30 -10.56 7.57
CA SER A 26 -23.15 -10.84 9.00
C SER A 26 -24.39 -11.49 9.62
N LEU A 27 -25.60 -11.12 9.18
CA LEU A 27 -26.85 -11.77 9.58
C LEU A 27 -27.00 -13.17 8.97
N LEU A 28 -26.51 -13.35 7.73
CA LEU A 28 -26.61 -14.62 7.01
C LEU A 28 -25.63 -15.69 7.50
N SER A 29 -24.48 -15.27 8.04
CA SER A 29 -23.34 -16.11 8.37
C SER A 29 -22.79 -15.79 9.78
N PRO A 30 -23.37 -16.38 10.84
CA PRO A 30 -23.07 -16.02 12.23
C PRO A 30 -21.67 -16.45 12.74
N ARG A 31 -20.84 -17.06 11.89
CA ARG A 31 -19.46 -17.47 12.21
C ARG A 31 -18.43 -16.99 11.18
N GLY A 32 -18.82 -16.04 10.32
CA GLY A 32 -17.95 -15.49 9.27
C GLY A 32 -17.01 -14.40 9.78
N SER A 33 -15.97 -14.10 9.00
CA SER A 33 -15.04 -12.99 9.26
C SER A 33 -15.75 -11.63 9.34
N GLU A 34 -16.75 -11.42 8.48
CA GLU A 34 -17.58 -10.22 8.46
C GLU A 34 -18.38 -10.05 9.76
N ARG A 35 -18.94 -11.16 10.29
CA ARG A 35 -19.64 -11.13 11.57
C ARG A 35 -18.71 -10.73 12.72
N ALA A 36 -17.50 -11.30 12.76
CA ALA A 36 -16.51 -10.96 13.78
C ALA A 36 -16.08 -9.49 13.69
N LEU A 37 -15.96 -8.94 12.47
CA LEU A 37 -15.66 -7.53 12.23
C LEU A 37 -16.79 -6.61 12.75
N ILE A 38 -18.06 -6.92 12.41
CA ILE A 38 -19.22 -6.16 12.90
C ILE A 38 -19.33 -6.22 14.42
N GLU A 39 -19.15 -7.40 15.03
CA GLU A 39 -19.15 -7.55 16.49
C GLU A 39 -18.03 -6.74 17.15
N ALA A 40 -16.86 -6.65 16.52
CA ALA A 40 -15.78 -5.80 17.01
C ALA A 40 -16.11 -4.30 16.95
N CYS A 41 -16.80 -3.85 15.90
CA CYS A 41 -17.34 -2.49 15.84
C CYS A 41 -18.32 -2.24 16.99
N PHE A 42 -19.26 -3.15 17.23
CA PHE A 42 -20.26 -3.02 18.30
C PHE A 42 -19.64 -3.13 19.70
N ALA A 43 -18.55 -3.87 19.86
CA ALA A 43 -17.73 -3.88 21.07
C ALA A 43 -16.87 -2.61 21.24
N GLY A 44 -16.93 -1.67 20.29
CA GLY A 44 -16.18 -0.43 20.31
C GLY A 44 -14.68 -0.61 20.08
N LYS A 45 -14.22 -1.72 19.47
CA LYS A 45 -12.82 -1.85 19.03
C LYS A 45 -12.51 -0.89 17.90
N PHE A 46 -13.49 -0.65 17.03
CA PHE A 46 -13.46 0.31 15.94
C PHE A 46 -14.63 1.29 16.09
N GLU A 47 -14.48 2.48 15.52
CA GLU A 47 -15.57 3.45 15.41
C GLU A 47 -16.29 3.21 14.09
N LEU A 48 -17.54 2.75 14.15
CA LEU A 48 -18.35 2.55 12.96
C LEU A 48 -18.93 3.88 12.49
N LEU A 49 -18.68 4.25 11.24
CA LEU A 49 -19.31 5.40 10.60
C LEU A 49 -20.58 4.94 9.87
N TYR A 50 -21.65 5.70 10.03
CA TYR A 50 -22.90 5.46 9.29
C TYR A 50 -23.52 6.79 8.84
N CYS A 51 -24.40 6.70 7.85
CA CYS A 51 -25.29 7.78 7.44
C CYS A 51 -26.71 7.25 7.28
N GLU A 52 -27.68 8.14 7.13
CA GLU A 52 -29.09 7.78 6.97
C GLU A 52 -29.30 6.93 5.71
N HIS A 53 -28.62 7.25 4.60
CA HIS A 53 -28.69 6.46 3.36
C HIS A 53 -28.27 4.99 3.55
N LEU A 54 -27.21 4.74 4.34
CA LEU A 54 -26.77 3.37 4.68
C LEU A 54 -27.86 2.60 5.43
N LEU A 55 -28.50 3.24 6.41
CA LEU A 55 -29.56 2.61 7.21
C LEU A 55 -30.78 2.28 6.36
N GLN A 56 -31.16 3.19 5.45
CA GLN A 56 -32.25 2.97 4.50
C GLN A 56 -31.95 1.79 3.57
N GLU A 57 -30.73 1.67 3.07
CA GLU A 57 -30.35 0.55 2.22
C GLU A 57 -30.42 -0.79 3.00
N ILE A 58 -29.95 -0.81 4.25
CA ILE A 58 -30.08 -1.98 5.12
C ILE A 58 -31.56 -2.32 5.33
N GLU A 59 -32.41 -1.35 5.69
CA GLU A 59 -33.85 -1.52 5.93
C GLU A 59 -34.57 -2.10 4.70
N ASP A 60 -34.27 -1.56 3.52
CA ASP A 60 -34.79 -2.03 2.24
C ASP A 60 -34.37 -3.47 1.96
N VAL A 61 -33.14 -3.85 2.30
CA VAL A 61 -32.61 -5.19 2.06
C VAL A 61 -33.22 -6.21 3.05
N ILE A 62 -33.28 -5.91 4.35
CA ILE A 62 -33.85 -6.82 5.36
C ILE A 62 -35.36 -7.06 5.14
N SER A 63 -36.06 -6.10 4.52
CA SER A 63 -37.49 -6.20 4.21
C SER A 63 -37.81 -7.18 3.07
N ARG A 64 -36.80 -7.58 2.27
CA ARG A 64 -37.01 -8.46 1.10
C ARG A 64 -37.40 -9.87 1.52
N ALA A 65 -38.51 -10.37 0.99
CA ALA A 65 -39.08 -11.68 1.33
C ALA A 65 -38.09 -12.86 1.21
N LYS A 66 -37.10 -12.77 0.31
CA LYS A 66 -36.08 -13.80 0.10
C LYS A 66 -35.23 -14.10 1.34
N PHE A 67 -35.09 -13.16 2.27
CA PHE A 67 -34.25 -13.33 3.48
C PHE A 67 -35.01 -13.86 4.70
N ARG A 68 -36.35 -13.89 4.67
CA ARG A 68 -37.20 -14.32 5.80
C ARG A 68 -36.95 -15.76 6.29
N LYS A 69 -36.31 -16.60 5.46
CA LYS A 69 -35.90 -17.97 5.83
C LYS A 69 -34.55 -18.03 6.55
N ARG A 70 -33.82 -16.92 6.62
CA ARG A 70 -32.44 -16.83 7.12
C ARG A 70 -32.34 -16.02 8.40
N PHE A 71 -33.08 -14.91 8.46
CA PHE A 71 -33.23 -14.07 9.65
C PHE A 71 -34.62 -13.40 9.65
N THR A 72 -35.05 -12.96 10.81
CA THR A 72 -36.31 -12.25 11.07
C THR A 72 -36.16 -10.76 10.81
N VAL A 73 -37.27 -10.07 10.54
CA VAL A 73 -37.23 -8.60 10.35
C VAL A 73 -36.77 -7.92 11.63
N GLU A 74 -37.17 -8.47 12.78
CA GLU A 74 -36.80 -8.01 14.12
C GLU A 74 -35.29 -8.11 14.36
N GLU A 75 -34.63 -9.18 13.91
CA GLU A 75 -33.16 -9.30 13.95
C GLU A 75 -32.48 -8.25 13.05
N GLY A 76 -33.06 -7.95 11.88
CA GLY A 76 -32.56 -6.90 10.99
C GLY A 76 -32.72 -5.50 11.58
N LEU A 77 -33.88 -5.19 12.19
CA LEU A 77 -34.10 -3.93 12.88
C LEU A 77 -33.20 -3.79 14.11
N SER A 78 -32.97 -4.88 14.85
CA SER A 78 -32.02 -4.89 15.96
C SER A 78 -30.58 -4.59 15.52
N LEU A 79 -30.22 -4.94 14.28
CA LEU A 79 -28.93 -4.56 13.69
C LEU A 79 -28.86 -3.05 13.46
N ILE A 80 -29.91 -2.45 12.88
CA ILE A 80 -30.02 -1.00 12.67
C ILE A 80 -29.93 -0.26 14.01
N ASP A 81 -30.70 -0.70 15.01
CA ASP A 81 -30.65 -0.14 16.37
C ASP A 81 -29.24 -0.21 16.96
N ALA A 82 -28.54 -1.33 16.77
CA ALA A 82 -27.16 -1.48 17.23
C ALA A 82 -26.19 -0.53 16.50
N ILE A 83 -26.35 -0.33 15.19
CA ILE A 83 -25.56 0.63 14.40
C ILE A 83 -25.76 2.04 14.94
N ILE A 84 -27.02 2.47 15.13
CA ILE A 84 -27.35 3.81 15.65
C ILE A 84 -26.80 3.99 17.07
N LEU A 85 -26.89 2.97 17.91
CA LEU A 85 -26.50 3.05 19.32
C LEU A 85 -24.98 3.23 19.50
N VAL A 86 -24.16 2.60 18.66
CA VAL A 86 -22.70 2.54 18.85
C VAL A 86 -21.89 3.26 17.78
N GLY A 87 -22.52 3.53 16.63
CA GLY A 87 -21.91 4.20 15.50
C GLY A 87 -21.85 5.71 15.65
N THR A 88 -21.10 6.33 14.75
CA THR A 88 -21.02 7.79 14.61
C THR A 88 -21.72 8.19 13.32
N GLU A 89 -22.79 8.98 13.47
CA GLU A 89 -23.54 9.52 12.35
C GLU A 89 -22.71 10.57 11.59
N VAL A 90 -22.70 10.44 10.27
CA VAL A 90 -22.17 11.43 9.33
C VAL A 90 -23.33 11.85 8.44
N PRO A 91 -23.65 13.15 8.36
CA PRO A 91 -24.76 13.62 7.54
C PRO A 91 -24.55 13.32 6.05
N ASP A 92 -25.62 12.89 5.39
CA ASP A 92 -25.56 12.64 3.95
C ASP A 92 -25.26 13.91 3.14
N ARG A 93 -24.43 13.74 2.12
CA ARG A 93 -24.33 14.73 1.04
C ARG A 93 -25.57 14.65 0.16
N ALA A 94 -26.02 15.80 -0.32
CA ALA A 94 -27.02 15.83 -1.38
C ALA A 94 -26.47 15.11 -2.63
N GLU A 95 -27.32 14.35 -3.34
CA GLU A 95 -26.95 13.46 -4.45
C GLU A 95 -26.05 14.13 -5.51
N GLN A 96 -26.34 15.38 -5.86
CA GLN A 96 -25.56 16.17 -6.81
C GLN A 96 -24.13 16.55 -6.35
N LYS A 97 -23.82 16.34 -5.07
CA LYS A 97 -22.51 16.57 -4.45
C LYS A 97 -21.76 15.28 -4.14
N LEU A 98 -22.34 14.12 -4.47
CA LEU A 98 -21.64 12.86 -4.33
C LEU A 98 -20.43 12.80 -5.29
N PRO A 99 -19.31 12.22 -4.85
CA PRO A 99 -18.19 11.98 -5.75
C PRO A 99 -18.62 10.94 -6.80
N ARG A 100 -18.06 11.00 -8.00
CA ARG A 100 -18.36 10.05 -9.09
C ARG A 100 -17.19 9.09 -9.27
N ILE A 101 -17.03 8.18 -8.32
CA ILE A 101 -15.88 7.26 -8.24
C ILE A 101 -16.30 5.86 -8.69
N CYS A 102 -17.41 5.36 -8.16
CA CYS A 102 -18.01 4.10 -8.60
C CYS A 102 -18.89 4.34 -9.83
N ASP A 103 -18.85 3.40 -10.79
CA ASP A 103 -19.75 3.40 -11.95
C ASP A 103 -21.22 3.23 -11.52
N ASP A 104 -21.46 2.62 -10.35
CA ASP A 104 -22.78 2.51 -9.75
C ASP A 104 -23.07 3.77 -8.91
N PRO A 105 -24.04 4.62 -9.31
CA PRO A 105 -24.36 5.84 -8.57
C PRO A 105 -24.79 5.56 -7.13
N ASP A 106 -25.46 4.43 -6.90
CA ASP A 106 -26.01 4.04 -5.61
C ASP A 106 -24.92 3.68 -4.60
N ASP A 107 -23.69 3.38 -5.03
CA ASP A 107 -22.56 3.11 -4.13
C ASP A 107 -21.77 4.39 -3.77
N ASN A 108 -21.98 5.49 -4.49
CA ASN A 108 -21.10 6.67 -4.35
C ASN A 108 -21.23 7.37 -2.99
N PHE A 109 -22.32 7.13 -2.24
CA PHE A 109 -22.46 7.62 -0.87
C PHE A 109 -21.43 7.01 0.09
N LEU A 110 -20.97 5.77 -0.14
CA LEU A 110 -19.95 5.12 0.70
C LEU A 110 -18.63 5.92 0.70
N PHE A 111 -18.29 6.50 -0.44
CA PHE A 111 -17.10 7.32 -0.63
C PHE A 111 -17.26 8.71 0.00
N ALA A 112 -18.45 9.30 -0.09
CA ALA A 112 -18.78 10.54 0.61
C ALA A 112 -18.74 10.34 2.13
N LEU A 113 -19.31 9.25 2.63
CA LEU A 113 -19.28 8.86 4.03
C LEU A 113 -17.84 8.64 4.53
N TYR A 114 -17.00 7.99 3.73
CA TYR A 114 -15.58 7.84 4.03
C TYR A 114 -14.87 9.20 4.12
N GLU A 115 -15.10 10.09 3.15
CA GLU A 115 -14.46 11.40 3.11
C GLU A 115 -14.90 12.30 4.28
N ASP A 116 -16.21 12.51 4.43
CA ASP A 116 -16.78 13.40 5.46
C ASP A 116 -16.58 12.85 6.87
N GLY A 117 -16.63 11.52 6.99
CA GLY A 117 -16.38 10.80 8.22
C GLY A 117 -14.89 10.66 8.54
N ASN A 118 -13.95 11.19 7.74
CA ASN A 118 -12.51 10.95 7.90
C ASN A 118 -12.21 9.46 8.17
N GLY A 119 -12.78 8.59 7.34
CA GLY A 119 -12.64 7.14 7.43
C GLY A 119 -11.20 6.71 7.29
N ASP A 120 -10.81 5.68 8.05
CA ASP A 120 -9.51 5.04 7.96
C ASP A 120 -9.56 3.77 7.07
N LEU A 121 -10.74 3.16 6.92
CA LEU A 121 -10.95 1.97 6.09
C LEU A 121 -12.39 1.89 5.56
N LEU A 122 -12.55 1.71 4.25
CA LEU A 122 -13.79 1.30 3.60
C LEU A 122 -13.81 -0.22 3.44
N VAL A 123 -14.81 -0.90 3.99
CA VAL A 123 -14.94 -2.36 3.89
C VAL A 123 -16.15 -2.71 3.03
N SER A 124 -15.93 -3.40 1.92
CA SER A 124 -16.97 -3.76 0.96
C SER A 124 -16.80 -5.17 0.41
N GLY A 125 -17.91 -5.87 0.17
CA GLY A 125 -17.94 -7.14 -0.56
C GLY A 125 -18.14 -6.95 -2.06
N ASP A 126 -18.41 -5.73 -2.53
CA ASP A 126 -18.65 -5.43 -3.94
C ASP A 126 -17.34 -5.14 -4.68
N LYS A 127 -17.08 -5.94 -5.72
CA LYS A 127 -15.87 -5.82 -6.54
C LYS A 127 -15.78 -4.48 -7.30
N LYS A 128 -16.92 -3.89 -7.66
CA LYS A 128 -16.95 -2.58 -8.32
C LYS A 128 -16.53 -1.48 -7.35
N VAL A 129 -17.06 -1.50 -6.11
CA VAL A 129 -16.68 -0.57 -5.05
C VAL A 129 -15.19 -0.69 -4.74
N LEU A 130 -14.68 -1.91 -4.53
CA LEU A 130 -13.26 -2.13 -4.26
C LEU A 130 -12.36 -1.66 -5.43
N LYS A 131 -12.75 -1.92 -6.67
CA LYS A 131 -12.01 -1.46 -7.85
C LYS A 131 -12.01 0.08 -7.98
N ALA A 132 -13.15 0.70 -7.72
CA ALA A 132 -13.30 2.15 -7.72
C ALA A 132 -12.44 2.79 -6.62
N ALA A 133 -12.47 2.23 -5.41
CA ALA A 133 -11.64 2.65 -4.30
C ALA A 133 -10.14 2.51 -4.59
N ALA A 134 -9.69 1.40 -5.20
CA ALA A 134 -8.30 1.22 -5.60
C ALA A 134 -7.80 2.29 -6.60
N SER A 135 -8.71 2.84 -7.39
CA SER A 135 -8.40 3.94 -8.33
C SER A 135 -8.35 5.32 -7.64
N ALA A 136 -8.93 5.43 -6.44
CA ALA A 136 -8.95 6.65 -5.63
C ALA A 136 -7.80 6.62 -4.60
N LEU A 137 -6.68 7.29 -4.92
CA LEU A 137 -5.44 7.29 -4.11
C LEU A 137 -5.59 7.73 -2.64
N TRP A 138 -6.71 8.32 -2.25
CA TRP A 138 -7.00 8.81 -0.90
C TRP A 138 -7.84 7.84 -0.06
N ILE A 139 -8.22 6.68 -0.62
CA ILE A 139 -9.08 5.69 0.04
C ILE A 139 -8.29 4.43 0.28
N THR A 140 -8.32 3.96 1.52
CA THR A 140 -7.93 2.58 1.82
C THR A 140 -9.19 1.74 1.89
N SER A 141 -9.22 0.68 1.09
CA SER A 141 -10.35 -0.26 1.06
C SER A 141 -9.91 -1.70 1.20
N ALA A 142 -10.83 -2.55 1.66
CA ALA A 142 -10.58 -3.96 1.88
C ALA A 142 -11.87 -4.78 1.77
N ASP A 143 -11.74 -6.07 1.44
CA ASP A 143 -12.84 -7.00 1.61
C ASP A 143 -13.03 -7.38 3.09
N GLY A 144 -14.14 -8.04 3.41
CA GLY A 144 -14.46 -8.46 4.78
C GLY A 144 -13.47 -9.46 5.39
N LYS A 145 -12.72 -10.22 4.58
CA LYS A 145 -11.70 -11.16 5.09
C LYS A 145 -10.42 -10.42 5.46
N MET A 146 -9.97 -9.55 4.57
CA MET A 146 -8.81 -8.70 4.78
C MET A 146 -9.04 -7.79 6.00
N ALA A 147 -10.19 -7.13 6.08
CA ALA A 147 -10.55 -6.29 7.23
C ALA A 147 -10.59 -7.05 8.56
N ALA A 148 -11.03 -8.31 8.58
CA ALA A 148 -11.03 -9.13 9.79
C ALA A 148 -9.62 -9.43 10.32
N THR A 149 -8.56 -9.31 9.51
CA THR A 149 -7.16 -9.43 9.97
C THR A 149 -6.74 -8.31 10.94
N LEU A 150 -7.54 -7.25 11.08
CA LEU A 150 -7.37 -6.23 12.12
C LEU A 150 -7.65 -6.76 13.54
N LEU A 151 -8.35 -7.89 13.66
CA LEU A 151 -8.69 -8.50 14.94
C LEU A 151 -7.58 -9.41 15.49
N GLU A 152 -6.55 -9.70 14.69
CA GLU A 152 -5.40 -10.51 15.10
C GLU A 152 -4.50 -9.73 16.07
N ASP A 153 -3.92 -10.41 17.07
CA ASP A 153 -2.98 -9.79 18.01
C ASP A 153 -1.70 -9.33 17.28
N ARG A 154 -1.40 -8.02 17.27
CA ARG A 154 -0.20 -7.46 16.60
C ARG A 154 0.74 -6.74 17.55
N LYS A 155 2.07 -6.89 17.33
CA LYS A 155 3.12 -6.25 18.15
C LYS A 155 4.37 -5.73 17.40
N ALA A 156 4.48 -5.83 16.07
CA ALA A 156 5.73 -5.43 15.38
C ALA A 156 5.79 -3.94 15.00
N TRP A 157 4.73 -3.40 14.38
CA TRP A 157 4.68 -2.02 13.85
C TRP A 157 3.42 -1.24 14.28
N GLY A 158 2.70 -1.76 15.28
CA GLY A 158 1.43 -1.22 15.76
C GLY A 158 0.20 -2.03 15.29
N SER A 159 -0.97 -1.62 15.76
CA SER A 159 -2.27 -2.25 15.49
C SER A 159 -2.97 -1.73 14.23
N GLU A 160 -2.45 -0.69 13.59
CA GLU A 160 -3.07 0.01 12.44
C GLU A 160 -2.57 -0.51 11.09
N LEU A 161 -2.17 -1.78 11.06
CA LEU A 161 -1.75 -2.46 9.85
C LEU A 161 -2.81 -3.46 9.43
N LEU A 162 -3.20 -3.38 8.17
CA LEU A 162 -4.08 -4.32 7.53
C LEU A 162 -3.22 -5.33 6.76
N ARG A 163 -3.36 -6.63 7.02
CA ARG A 163 -2.58 -7.64 6.27
C ARG A 163 -3.23 -7.77 4.89
N GLY A 164 -2.44 -7.65 3.84
CA GLY A 164 -2.88 -7.81 2.46
C GLY A 164 -2.07 -8.86 1.73
N ASP A 165 -2.22 -8.91 0.42
CA ASP A 165 -1.42 -9.74 -0.47
C ASP A 165 -0.40 -8.90 -1.26
N SER A 166 0.64 -9.56 -1.76
CA SER A 166 1.71 -8.90 -2.50
C SER A 166 1.28 -8.45 -3.91
N GLU A 167 0.31 -9.11 -4.52
CA GLU A 167 -0.15 -8.83 -5.89
C GLU A 167 -0.80 -7.45 -5.94
N SER A 168 -1.70 -7.16 -5.00
CA SER A 168 -2.32 -5.85 -4.79
C SER A 168 -1.28 -4.73 -4.63
N GLY A 169 -0.18 -5.00 -3.90
CA GLY A 169 0.91 -4.03 -3.76
C GLY A 169 1.61 -3.71 -5.08
N TRP A 170 1.81 -4.72 -5.93
CA TRP A 170 2.41 -4.54 -7.26
C TRP A 170 1.47 -3.86 -8.26
N GLU A 171 0.17 -4.13 -8.19
CA GLU A 171 -0.84 -3.41 -8.97
C GLU A 171 -0.86 -1.92 -8.62
N ALA A 172 -0.77 -1.57 -7.33
CA ALA A 172 -0.67 -0.19 -6.89
C ALA A 172 0.63 0.50 -7.38
N ILE A 173 1.76 -0.21 -7.37
CA ILE A 173 3.03 0.26 -7.94
C ILE A 173 2.90 0.56 -9.43
N GLU A 174 2.27 -0.34 -10.19
CA GLU A 174 2.03 -0.18 -11.64
C GLU A 174 1.10 1.00 -11.92
N ALA A 175 -0.04 1.08 -11.22
CA ALA A 175 -1.02 2.14 -11.37
C ALA A 175 -0.44 3.53 -11.06
N ALA A 176 0.50 3.60 -10.10
CA ALA A 176 1.24 4.83 -9.78
C ALA A 176 2.39 5.15 -10.76
N GLY A 177 2.64 4.30 -11.76
CA GLY A 177 3.72 4.47 -12.73
C GLY A 177 5.12 4.20 -12.16
N ASN A 178 5.22 3.54 -11.02
CA ASN A 178 6.48 3.33 -10.30
C ASN A 178 7.16 1.98 -10.64
N ARG A 179 6.59 1.18 -11.55
CA ARG A 179 7.03 -0.19 -11.84
C ARG A 179 8.51 -0.32 -12.12
N ALA A 180 9.07 0.52 -12.98
CA ALA A 180 10.48 0.46 -13.37
C ALA A 180 11.42 0.70 -12.17
N ILE A 181 11.06 1.62 -11.26
CA ILE A 181 11.84 1.95 -10.06
C ILE A 181 11.92 0.73 -9.13
N PHE A 182 10.78 0.11 -8.84
CA PHE A 182 10.73 -1.05 -7.94
C PHE A 182 11.29 -2.32 -8.59
N ASN A 183 11.14 -2.49 -9.91
CA ASN A 183 11.84 -3.54 -10.64
C ASN A 183 13.38 -3.38 -10.51
N ALA A 184 13.90 -2.15 -10.57
CA ALA A 184 15.34 -1.93 -10.42
C ALA A 184 15.84 -2.26 -9.01
N ALA A 185 15.04 -1.98 -7.98
CA ALA A 185 15.34 -2.37 -6.60
C ALA A 185 15.31 -3.89 -6.41
N ASN A 186 14.27 -4.56 -6.95
CA ASN A 186 14.19 -6.02 -6.94
C ASN A 186 15.35 -6.67 -7.69
N PHE A 187 15.71 -6.13 -8.86
CA PHE A 187 16.83 -6.64 -9.63
C PHE A 187 18.14 -6.55 -8.83
N LEU A 188 18.36 -5.47 -8.07
CA LEU A 188 19.48 -5.40 -7.12
C LEU A 188 19.38 -6.51 -6.05
N PHE A 189 18.21 -6.72 -5.45
CA PHE A 189 18.03 -7.75 -4.41
C PHE A 189 18.37 -9.14 -4.95
N GLU A 190 17.85 -9.48 -6.12
CA GLU A 190 18.11 -10.74 -6.82
C GLU A 190 19.59 -10.92 -7.15
N VAL A 191 20.25 -9.87 -7.66
CA VAL A 191 21.67 -9.94 -8.01
C VAL A 191 22.53 -10.13 -6.75
N VAL A 192 22.26 -9.37 -5.68
CA VAL A 192 23.01 -9.49 -4.41
C VAL A 192 22.79 -10.87 -3.77
N GLU A 193 21.55 -11.36 -3.73
CA GLU A 193 21.25 -12.70 -3.22
C GLU A 193 21.87 -13.81 -4.08
N GLY A 194 21.83 -13.65 -5.41
CA GLY A 194 22.44 -14.58 -6.35
C GLY A 194 23.97 -14.63 -6.24
N ILE A 195 24.63 -13.49 -6.02
CA ILE A 195 26.08 -13.45 -5.74
C ILE A 195 26.37 -14.13 -4.41
N LYS A 196 25.62 -13.82 -3.34
CA LYS A 196 25.76 -14.44 -2.02
C LYS A 196 25.62 -15.97 -2.07
N SER A 197 24.64 -16.45 -2.82
CA SER A 197 24.37 -17.88 -3.02
C SER A 197 25.25 -18.55 -4.09
N LYS A 198 26.22 -17.82 -4.66
CA LYS A 198 27.14 -18.27 -5.73
C LYS A 198 26.42 -18.72 -7.01
N LYS A 199 25.20 -18.25 -7.24
CA LYS A 199 24.44 -18.47 -8.47
C LYS A 199 24.85 -17.50 -9.59
N PHE A 200 25.25 -16.28 -9.22
CA PHE A 200 25.65 -15.24 -10.17
C PHE A 200 27.11 -14.82 -9.96
N ASP A 201 27.75 -14.41 -11.06
CA ASP A 201 29.05 -13.76 -11.01
C ASP A 201 28.94 -12.35 -10.42
N ARG A 202 29.99 -11.90 -9.73
CA ARG A 202 30.10 -10.54 -9.18
C ARG A 202 30.05 -9.47 -10.27
N GLU A 203 30.45 -9.79 -11.49
CA GLU A 203 30.35 -8.87 -12.64
C GLU A 203 28.89 -8.48 -12.96
N LEU A 204 27.91 -9.33 -12.63
CA LEU A 204 26.50 -9.02 -12.83
C LEU A 204 26.04 -7.81 -12.02
N LEU A 205 26.71 -7.51 -10.89
CA LEU A 205 26.40 -6.35 -10.07
C LEU A 205 26.49 -5.04 -10.87
N ALA A 206 27.40 -4.96 -11.84
CA ALA A 206 27.55 -3.78 -12.70
C ALA A 206 26.30 -3.46 -13.53
N GLN A 207 25.42 -4.45 -13.74
CA GLN A 207 24.14 -4.24 -14.41
C GLN A 207 23.04 -3.72 -13.47
N ALA A 208 23.14 -3.93 -12.15
CA ALA A 208 22.13 -3.54 -11.17
C ALA A 208 22.38 -2.17 -10.53
N VAL A 209 23.62 -1.70 -10.57
CA VAL A 209 24.05 -0.44 -9.93
C VAL A 209 24.38 0.64 -10.96
N VAL A 210 24.45 1.89 -10.51
CA VAL A 210 24.78 3.03 -11.38
C VAL A 210 26.14 2.79 -12.05
N PRO A 211 26.28 2.99 -13.37
CA PRO A 211 27.52 2.72 -14.09
C PRO A 211 28.73 3.41 -13.45
N GLY A 212 29.78 2.63 -13.18
CA GLY A 212 31.00 3.11 -12.52
C GLY A 212 30.94 3.13 -10.99
N THR A 213 29.87 2.65 -10.36
CA THR A 213 29.79 2.44 -8.89
C THR A 213 30.05 0.98 -8.46
N ALA A 214 30.06 0.03 -9.39
CA ALA A 214 30.17 -1.41 -9.09
C ALA A 214 31.35 -1.77 -8.19
N THR A 215 32.53 -1.18 -8.42
CA THR A 215 33.71 -1.42 -7.57
C THR A 215 33.46 -1.06 -6.11
N ALA A 216 32.84 0.10 -5.84
CA ALA A 216 32.53 0.54 -4.48
C ALA A 216 31.51 -0.40 -3.80
N TRP A 217 30.49 -0.85 -4.54
CA TRP A 217 29.54 -1.85 -4.04
C TRP A 217 30.21 -3.20 -3.73
N LEU A 218 31.22 -3.60 -4.51
CA LEU A 218 31.96 -4.85 -4.28
C LEU A 218 32.95 -4.74 -3.11
N GLU A 219 33.56 -3.57 -2.90
CA GLU A 219 34.43 -3.29 -1.75
C GLU A 219 33.66 -3.38 -0.43
N ASP A 220 32.45 -2.82 -0.38
CA ASP A 220 31.56 -2.84 0.79
C ASP A 220 30.43 -3.89 0.69
N PHE A 221 30.65 -4.97 -0.07
CA PHE A 221 29.58 -5.90 -0.43
C PHE A 221 28.87 -6.53 0.78
N GLU A 222 29.61 -6.97 1.80
CA GLU A 222 29.01 -7.60 2.99
C GLU A 222 28.13 -6.61 3.77
N SER A 223 28.55 -5.35 3.86
CA SER A 223 27.76 -4.27 4.48
C SER A 223 26.49 -3.98 3.68
N ALA A 224 26.63 -3.79 2.36
CA ALA A 224 25.50 -3.57 1.46
C ALA A 224 24.50 -4.73 1.52
N GLN A 225 25.01 -5.97 1.45
CA GLN A 225 24.22 -7.19 1.59
C GLN A 225 23.46 -7.20 2.92
N SER A 226 24.12 -6.94 4.05
CA SER A 226 23.47 -6.93 5.36
C SER A 226 22.34 -5.90 5.46
N LEU A 227 22.45 -4.77 4.75
CA LEU A 227 21.42 -3.72 4.73
C LEU A 227 20.23 -4.09 3.83
N LEU A 228 20.45 -4.90 2.79
CA LEU A 228 19.42 -5.35 1.84
C LEU A 228 18.66 -6.60 2.32
N MET A 229 19.28 -7.45 3.13
CA MET A 229 18.66 -8.69 3.62
C MET A 229 17.48 -8.42 4.56
N ASN A 230 16.43 -9.24 4.43
CA ASN A 230 15.22 -9.17 5.26
C ASN A 230 14.63 -7.76 5.27
N ARG A 231 14.39 -7.21 4.06
CA ARG A 231 13.80 -5.90 3.86
C ARG A 231 12.53 -5.99 3.03
N ALA A 232 11.55 -5.19 3.41
CA ALA A 232 10.36 -4.88 2.63
C ALA A 232 10.39 -3.40 2.22
N PHE A 233 9.58 -3.05 1.23
CA PHE A 233 9.38 -1.67 0.77
C PHE A 233 7.90 -1.40 0.52
N GLY A 234 7.53 -0.12 0.55
CA GLY A 234 6.17 0.33 0.21
C GLY A 234 5.97 0.50 -1.29
N THR A 235 4.80 1.04 -1.68
CA THR A 235 4.42 1.19 -3.10
C THR A 235 4.84 2.51 -3.74
N HIS A 236 5.38 3.44 -2.93
CA HIS A 236 5.77 4.78 -3.36
C HIS A 236 7.23 5.06 -3.01
N PRO A 237 8.03 5.52 -3.99
CA PRO A 237 9.36 6.04 -3.69
C PRO A 237 9.26 7.47 -3.13
N ILE A 238 10.32 7.89 -2.46
CA ILE A 238 10.58 9.29 -2.12
C ILE A 238 11.18 9.95 -3.36
N ILE A 239 10.45 10.88 -3.98
CA ILE A 239 10.92 11.64 -5.13
C ILE A 239 11.83 12.78 -4.67
N ILE A 240 13.10 12.75 -5.06
CA ILE A 240 14.11 13.77 -4.72
C ILE A 240 14.31 14.71 -5.91
N SER A 241 14.37 14.15 -7.11
CA SER A 241 14.37 14.86 -8.40
C SER A 241 13.82 13.93 -9.50
N PRO A 242 13.62 14.41 -10.74
CA PRO A 242 13.20 13.54 -11.86
C PRO A 242 14.11 12.34 -12.11
N GLU A 243 15.40 12.45 -11.77
CA GLU A 243 16.40 11.40 -12.03
C GLU A 243 16.89 10.72 -10.75
N ILE A 244 16.41 11.12 -9.56
CA ILE A 244 16.87 10.58 -8.28
C ILE A 244 15.68 10.32 -7.37
N VAL A 245 15.59 9.09 -6.91
CA VAL A 245 14.56 8.64 -5.98
C VAL A 245 15.18 7.85 -4.85
N ALA A 246 14.46 7.72 -3.74
CA ALA A 246 14.83 6.81 -2.67
C ALA A 246 13.68 5.88 -2.32
N ILE A 247 13.99 4.61 -2.10
CA ILE A 247 13.05 3.64 -1.57
C ILE A 247 13.35 3.46 -0.09
N LYS A 248 12.32 3.63 0.74
CA LYS A 248 12.37 3.31 2.16
C LYS A 248 12.32 1.79 2.31
N LEU A 249 13.41 1.21 2.82
CA LEU A 249 13.52 -0.20 3.16
C LEU A 249 13.30 -0.37 4.66
N ILE A 250 12.32 -1.18 5.02
CA ILE A 250 11.94 -1.49 6.41
C ILE A 250 12.19 -2.98 6.68
N PRO A 251 12.30 -3.43 7.94
CA PRO A 251 12.42 -4.85 8.25
C PRO A 251 11.31 -5.68 7.55
N ASP A 252 11.62 -6.84 7.01
CA ASP A 252 10.57 -7.70 6.46
C ASP A 252 9.85 -8.46 7.58
N LEU A 253 8.52 -8.39 7.59
CA LEU A 253 7.66 -9.12 8.53
C LEU A 253 7.16 -10.46 7.95
N GLY A 254 7.48 -10.76 6.69
CA GLY A 254 7.11 -12.01 6.01
C GLY A 254 5.71 -12.00 5.37
N ASP A 255 4.91 -10.95 5.60
CA ASP A 255 3.62 -10.73 4.94
C ASP A 255 3.57 -9.33 4.32
N SER A 256 2.59 -9.09 3.44
CA SER A 256 2.28 -7.77 2.91
C SER A 256 1.32 -7.01 3.83
N TYR A 257 1.54 -5.70 3.97
CA TYR A 257 0.75 -4.85 4.87
C TYR A 257 0.38 -3.53 4.21
N VAL A 258 -0.84 -3.06 4.50
CA VAL A 258 -1.31 -1.71 4.21
C VAL A 258 -1.40 -0.95 5.53
N ALA A 259 -0.73 0.20 5.61
CA ALA A 259 -0.83 1.07 6.78
C ALA A 259 -2.09 1.93 6.65
N LEU A 260 -3.01 1.81 7.62
CA LEU A 260 -4.25 2.59 7.63
C LEU A 260 -4.01 4.05 8.06
N ARG A 261 -2.86 4.32 8.68
CA ARG A 261 -2.43 5.64 9.12
C ARG A 261 -0.92 5.82 8.93
N PRO A 262 -0.41 7.06 8.96
CA PRO A 262 1.02 7.30 9.00
C PRO A 262 1.66 6.54 10.16
N THR A 263 2.49 5.55 9.83
CA THR A 263 3.23 4.80 10.85
C THR A 263 4.25 5.71 11.53
N ALA A 264 4.43 5.52 12.84
CA ALA A 264 5.58 6.06 13.53
C ALA A 264 6.87 5.63 12.78
N PRO A 265 7.98 6.40 12.90
CA PRO A 265 9.25 5.99 12.32
C PRO A 265 9.59 4.55 12.70
N ILE A 266 9.65 3.68 11.70
CA ILE A 266 9.97 2.27 11.90
C ILE A 266 11.47 2.16 12.20
N GLU A 267 11.82 1.56 13.33
CA GLU A 267 13.21 1.32 13.69
C GLU A 267 13.93 0.48 12.63
N ASN A 268 15.24 0.68 12.50
CA ASN A 268 16.07 -0.01 11.50
C ASN A 268 15.63 0.23 10.03
N THR A 269 14.97 1.37 9.77
CA THR A 269 14.73 1.84 8.40
C THR A 269 16.06 2.23 7.75
N VAL A 270 16.26 1.79 6.52
CA VAL A 270 17.36 2.22 5.65
C VAL A 270 16.80 2.71 4.31
N PHE A 271 17.58 3.44 3.53
CA PHE A 271 17.16 4.02 2.28
C PHE A 271 18.04 3.52 1.14
N LEU A 272 17.41 2.97 0.11
CA LEU A 272 18.05 2.66 -1.16
C LEU A 272 17.86 3.84 -2.10
N THR A 273 18.93 4.55 -2.44
CA THR A 273 18.91 5.62 -3.45
C THR A 273 19.06 4.99 -4.82
N LEU A 274 18.16 5.34 -5.74
CA LEU A 274 18.25 4.99 -7.15
C LEU A 274 18.46 6.25 -7.98
N GLU A 275 19.21 6.08 -9.06
CA GLU A 275 19.45 7.10 -10.06
C GLU A 275 18.99 6.59 -11.42
N ARG A 276 18.28 7.44 -12.17
CA ARG A 276 17.94 7.17 -13.55
C ARG A 276 19.13 7.51 -14.43
N CYS A 277 19.49 6.57 -15.29
CA CYS A 277 20.65 6.63 -16.15
C CYS A 277 20.20 6.65 -17.62
N PRO A 278 19.86 7.82 -18.20
CA PRO A 278 19.41 7.93 -19.60
C PRO A 278 20.45 7.40 -20.60
N ASP A 279 21.72 7.41 -20.21
CA ASP A 279 22.84 6.84 -20.94
C ASP A 279 22.80 5.31 -21.06
N LEU A 280 21.90 4.62 -20.37
CA LEU A 280 21.62 3.19 -20.58
C LEU A 280 20.51 2.93 -21.59
N LEU A 281 19.74 3.95 -21.96
CA LEU A 281 18.62 3.80 -22.90
C LEU A 281 19.11 3.72 -24.35
N ASP A 282 18.48 2.86 -25.14
CA ASP A 282 18.71 2.79 -26.58
C ASP A 282 18.14 4.03 -27.30
N ASN A 283 18.31 4.10 -28.62
CA ASN A 283 17.83 5.22 -29.44
C ASN A 283 16.29 5.37 -29.44
N LYS A 284 15.56 4.33 -29.00
CA LYS A 284 14.11 4.33 -28.84
C LYS A 284 13.67 4.62 -27.40
N GLY A 285 14.61 4.84 -26.49
CA GLY A 285 14.35 5.09 -25.08
C GLY A 285 14.15 3.83 -24.25
N ASN A 286 14.47 2.64 -24.76
CA ASN A 286 14.30 1.39 -24.02
C ASN A 286 15.56 1.01 -23.24
N ASP A 287 15.37 0.49 -22.04
CA ASP A 287 16.40 -0.19 -21.27
C ASP A 287 16.36 -1.70 -21.60
N ALA A 288 17.51 -2.31 -21.88
CA ALA A 288 17.63 -3.74 -22.15
C ALA A 288 17.10 -4.63 -21.00
N LEU A 289 17.12 -4.12 -19.77
CA LEU A 289 16.62 -4.81 -18.59
C LEU A 289 15.16 -4.44 -18.24
N GLY A 290 14.53 -3.56 -19.02
CA GLY A 290 13.16 -3.09 -18.72
C GLY A 290 13.06 -2.23 -17.44
N LEU A 291 14.18 -1.64 -17.01
CA LEU A 291 14.27 -0.83 -15.79
C LEU A 291 14.18 0.68 -16.04
N ASP A 292 13.90 1.11 -17.28
CA ASP A 292 13.86 2.52 -17.70
C ASP A 292 15.09 3.35 -17.25
N GLY A 293 16.26 2.71 -17.26
CA GLY A 293 17.52 3.33 -16.86
C GLY A 293 17.72 3.46 -15.35
N TRP A 294 16.76 3.10 -14.51
CA TRP A 294 16.91 3.13 -13.06
C TRP A 294 17.92 2.11 -12.58
N ARG A 295 18.88 2.55 -11.78
CA ARG A 295 19.91 1.69 -11.14
C ARG A 295 20.14 2.10 -9.70
N ALA A 296 20.55 1.16 -8.87
CA ALA A 296 20.89 1.44 -7.49
C ALA A 296 22.18 2.25 -7.38
N HIS A 297 22.13 3.39 -6.69
CA HIS A 297 23.31 4.22 -6.47
C HIS A 297 23.99 3.87 -5.14
N SER A 298 23.22 3.86 -4.04
CA SER A 298 23.74 3.65 -2.68
C SER A 298 22.66 3.19 -1.71
N ILE A 299 23.05 2.53 -0.62
CA ILE A 299 22.16 2.17 0.50
C ILE A 299 22.73 2.66 1.84
N GLY A 300 21.88 3.20 2.72
CA GLY A 300 22.34 3.69 4.03
C GLY A 300 21.24 4.28 4.91
N PRO A 301 21.58 4.95 6.02
CA PRO A 301 20.60 5.53 6.96
C PRO A 301 19.91 6.80 6.43
N ARG A 302 20.40 7.35 5.32
CA ARG A 302 19.80 8.47 4.59
C ARG A 302 19.95 8.23 3.09
N PHE A 303 19.14 8.91 2.30
CA PHE A 303 19.32 9.01 0.86
C PHE A 303 20.19 10.22 0.47
N LEU A 304 20.67 10.22 -0.78
CA LEU A 304 21.50 11.29 -1.34
C LEU A 304 20.67 12.41 -1.97
N GLN A 305 21.23 13.61 -1.96
CA GLN A 305 20.73 14.78 -2.69
C GLN A 305 21.34 14.86 -4.10
N PRO A 306 20.74 15.61 -5.04
CA PRO A 306 21.21 15.66 -6.42
C PRO A 306 22.65 16.13 -6.62
N ASN A 307 23.16 16.98 -5.71
CA ASN A 307 24.54 17.46 -5.73
C ASN A 307 25.56 16.45 -5.16
N GLU A 308 25.09 15.36 -4.54
CA GLU A 308 25.94 14.29 -3.99
C GLU A 308 26.15 13.14 -4.99
N VAL A 309 25.44 13.15 -6.12
CA VAL A 309 25.48 12.10 -7.15
C VAL A 309 26.41 12.50 -8.30
N ARG A 310 27.11 11.52 -8.89
CA ARG A 310 28.02 11.77 -10.02
C ARG A 310 27.24 12.23 -11.25
N PRO A 311 27.66 13.34 -11.91
CA PRO A 311 26.95 13.83 -13.07
C PRO A 311 27.07 12.86 -14.26
N PRO A 312 26.07 12.80 -15.16
CA PRO A 312 26.11 11.96 -16.37
C PRO A 312 27.32 12.24 -17.29
N THR A 313 27.93 13.42 -17.17
CA THR A 313 29.09 13.83 -17.97
C THR A 313 30.41 13.24 -17.51
N ASP A 314 30.44 12.59 -16.33
CA ASP A 314 31.64 12.00 -15.72
C ASP A 314 32.30 10.95 -16.63
N ALA A 315 33.63 11.01 -16.74
CA ALA A 315 34.39 10.16 -17.65
C ALA A 315 34.38 8.68 -17.23
N VAL A 316 34.38 8.39 -15.92
CA VAL A 316 34.33 7.03 -15.39
C VAL A 316 32.97 6.41 -15.72
N ARG A 317 31.89 7.17 -15.51
CA ARG A 317 30.53 6.74 -15.88
C ARG A 317 30.41 6.43 -17.36
N LYS A 318 30.84 7.36 -18.24
CA LYS A 318 30.80 7.16 -19.70
C LYS A 318 31.53 5.90 -20.14
N LYS A 319 32.72 5.65 -19.58
CA LYS A 319 33.50 4.43 -19.87
C LYS A 319 32.76 3.17 -19.40
N ALA A 320 32.17 3.20 -18.21
CA ALA A 320 31.41 2.08 -17.67
C ALA A 320 30.18 1.74 -18.54
N VAL A 321 29.43 2.76 -18.99
CA VAL A 321 28.30 2.58 -19.91
C VAL A 321 28.71 1.96 -21.24
N GLN A 322 29.83 2.42 -21.81
CA GLN A 322 30.37 1.83 -23.05
C GLN A 322 30.69 0.34 -22.87
N SER A 323 31.26 -0.03 -21.72
CA SER A 323 31.54 -1.43 -21.39
C SER A 323 30.26 -2.26 -21.32
N LEU A 324 29.23 -1.77 -20.64
CA LEU A 324 27.95 -2.48 -20.49
C LEU A 324 27.24 -2.70 -21.83
N ARG A 325 27.26 -1.70 -22.72
CA ARG A 325 26.68 -1.82 -24.07
C ARG A 325 27.49 -2.76 -24.97
N GLY A 326 28.81 -2.80 -24.81
CA GLY A 326 29.70 -3.67 -25.60
C GLY A 326 29.54 -5.17 -25.29
N SER A 327 29.06 -5.52 -24.10
CA SER A 327 28.79 -6.90 -23.67
C SER A 327 27.45 -7.47 -24.19
N GLN A 328 26.63 -6.68 -24.88
CA GLN A 328 25.32 -7.08 -25.41
C GLN A 328 25.29 -7.34 -26.93
N ASN A 329 26.43 -7.26 -27.62
CA ASN A 329 26.57 -7.58 -29.05
C ASN A 329 27.21 -8.95 -29.29
#